data_AF-A0A2I1KVI8-F1
#
_entry.id   AF-A0A2I1KVI8-F1
#
_cell.length_a   1.000
_cell.length_b   1.000
_cell.length_c   1.000
_cell.angle_alpha   90.00
_cell.angle_beta   90.00
_cell.angle_gamma   90.00
#
_symmetry.space_group_name_H-M   'P 1'
#
loop_
_entity.id
_entity.type
_entity.pdbx_description
1 polymer ?
#
loop_
_entity_poly.entity_id
_entity_poly.type
_entity_poly.pdbx_seq_one_letter_code
_entity_poly.pdbx_strand_id
1 'polypeptide(L)'
;MRTRLLSSRSPGRPSLLSRVAWASCPPRGPETRWGWLRSLSTGKAGGPVSLTAEERARNAKEMRAAREQIDLSDDVLADRLGYTTQYLQQVLDVDGSPLDVWRTRDLLAALAEHRGQTPPVFTVMTACMRPRAQQWFGRWDLPDIDDL
;
A
#
# COMPACT_ATOMS: atom_id res chain seq x y z
N MET A 1 -23.77 57.71 9.02
CA MET A 1 -22.47 57.69 9.72
C MET A 1 -22.44 56.53 10.71
N ARG A 2 -21.30 55.82 10.76
CA ARG A 2 -20.85 54.80 11.74
C ARG A 2 -21.24 53.32 11.55
N THR A 3 -20.29 52.65 10.91
CA THR A 3 -19.81 51.26 11.01
C THR A 3 -19.67 50.71 12.44
N ARG A 4 -19.93 49.40 12.62
CA ARG A 4 -19.24 48.43 13.51
C ARG A 4 -19.76 47.01 13.16
N LEU A 5 -19.01 46.23 12.39
CA LEU A 5 -18.14 45.12 12.85
C LEU A 5 -18.87 44.06 13.68
N LEU A 6 -19.49 43.08 12.99
CA LEU A 6 -19.78 41.78 13.58
C LEU A 6 -18.76 40.76 13.07
N SER A 7 -17.98 40.33 14.05
CA SER A 7 -16.98 39.28 14.07
C SER A 7 -17.37 38.07 13.21
N SER A 8 -16.53 37.79 12.20
CA SER A 8 -16.55 36.55 11.44
C SER A 8 -16.14 35.39 12.33
N ARG A 9 -17.11 34.60 12.79
CA ARG A 9 -16.86 33.25 13.30
C ARG A 9 -16.89 32.28 12.12
N SER A 10 -15.75 32.12 11.46
CA SER A 10 -15.53 31.03 10.51
C SER A 10 -15.58 29.70 11.28
N PRO A 11 -16.49 28.76 10.95
CA PRO A 11 -16.32 27.39 11.40
C PRO A 11 -15.06 26.81 10.75
N GLY A 12 -14.27 26.11 11.57
CA GLY A 12 -12.94 25.62 11.26
C GLY A 12 -12.85 24.93 9.89
N ARG A 13 -11.79 25.29 9.16
CA ARG A 13 -11.32 24.58 7.99
C ARG A 13 -11.15 23.09 8.34
N PRO A 14 -11.77 22.15 7.62
CA PRO A 14 -11.32 20.76 7.63
C PRO A 14 -9.93 20.69 6.99
N SER A 15 -9.00 20.02 7.66
CA SER A 15 -7.63 19.76 7.21
C SER A 15 -7.62 19.16 5.79
N LEU A 16 -7.00 19.88 4.85
CA LEU A 16 -6.94 19.56 3.42
C LEU A 16 -5.78 18.58 3.08
N LEU A 17 -5.68 17.43 3.74
CA LEU A 17 -4.62 16.44 3.45
C LEU A 17 -5.10 14.98 3.40
N SER A 18 -6.23 14.69 2.76
CA SER A 18 -6.62 13.29 2.47
C SER A 18 -7.32 13.09 1.13
N ARG A 19 -7.03 13.94 0.12
CA ARG A 19 -7.61 13.81 -1.21
C ARG A 19 -6.56 13.98 -2.31
N VAL A 20 -5.58 13.08 -2.36
CA VAL A 20 -5.00 12.72 -3.65
C VAL A 20 -5.64 11.40 -4.03
N ALA A 21 -6.33 11.43 -5.16
CA ALA A 21 -7.19 10.38 -5.65
C ALA A 21 -6.40 9.09 -5.85
N TRP A 22 -6.63 8.11 -4.97
CA TRP A 22 -6.47 6.70 -5.29
C TRP A 22 -7.32 6.46 -6.53
N ALA A 23 -6.66 6.23 -7.66
CA ALA A 23 -7.28 6.10 -8.98
C ALA A 23 -8.59 5.32 -8.91
N SER A 24 -9.67 5.94 -9.37
CA SER A 24 -11.02 5.39 -9.43
C SER A 24 -10.99 3.89 -9.74
N CYS A 25 -11.50 3.06 -8.82
CA CYS A 25 -11.54 1.61 -9.02
C CYS A 25 -12.23 1.33 -10.37
N PRO A 26 -11.63 0.57 -11.31
CA PRO A 26 -12.34 0.19 -12.52
C PRO A 26 -13.60 -0.62 -12.14
N PRO A 27 -14.72 -0.46 -12.87
CA PRO A 27 -15.93 -1.20 -12.59
C PRO A 27 -15.65 -2.70 -12.66
N ARG A 28 -16.18 -3.43 -11.66
CA ARG A 28 -16.14 -4.90 -11.48
C ARG A 28 -15.84 -5.68 -12.77
N GLY A 29 -14.58 -6.04 -12.98
CA GLY A 29 -14.19 -7.14 -13.85
C GLY A 29 -14.42 -8.49 -13.14
N PRO A 30 -14.55 -9.60 -13.88
CA PRO A 30 -15.01 -10.88 -13.34
C PRO A 30 -14.10 -11.37 -12.21
N GLU A 31 -14.74 -11.85 -11.15
CA GLU A 31 -14.18 -12.25 -9.86
C GLU A 31 -13.14 -13.39 -9.93
N THR A 32 -12.85 -13.91 -11.11
CA THR A 32 -11.96 -15.03 -11.39
C THR A 32 -10.46 -14.69 -11.32
N ARG A 33 -10.06 -13.41 -11.35
CA ARG A 33 -8.63 -13.02 -11.23
C ARG A 33 -8.11 -13.00 -9.79
N TRP A 34 -8.99 -13.06 -8.79
CA TRP A 34 -8.66 -12.68 -7.41
C TRP A 34 -8.75 -13.83 -6.38
N GLY A 35 -8.73 -15.08 -6.87
CA GLY A 35 -8.77 -16.28 -6.03
C GLY A 35 -7.52 -16.50 -5.18
N TRP A 36 -6.36 -15.96 -5.60
CA TRP A 36 -5.06 -16.21 -4.98
C TRP A 36 -4.92 -15.64 -3.55
N LEU A 37 -5.38 -14.42 -3.31
CA LEU A 37 -5.34 -13.81 -1.97
C LEU A 37 -6.25 -14.55 -0.97
N ARG A 38 -7.34 -15.18 -1.43
CA ARG A 38 -8.16 -16.06 -0.59
C ARG A 38 -7.43 -17.37 -0.30
N SER A 39 -6.89 -18.04 -1.32
CA SER A 39 -6.26 -19.36 -1.19
C SER A 39 -5.09 -19.36 -0.19
N LEU A 40 -4.29 -18.29 -0.16
CA LEU A 40 -3.16 -18.14 0.75
C LEU A 40 -3.58 -18.02 2.24
N SER A 41 -4.78 -17.50 2.52
CA SER A 41 -5.31 -17.43 3.91
C SER A 41 -5.90 -18.73 4.42
N THR A 42 -6.34 -19.62 3.53
CA THR A 42 -7.04 -20.87 3.91
C THR A 42 -6.13 -22.09 4.13
N GLY A 43 -4.81 -21.97 3.98
CA GLY A 43 -3.85 -23.04 4.31
C GLY A 43 -4.08 -24.38 3.58
N LYS A 44 -4.84 -24.40 2.48
CA LYS A 44 -5.19 -25.62 1.75
C LYS A 44 -4.30 -25.78 0.53
N ALA A 45 -3.28 -26.65 0.66
CA ALA A 45 -2.51 -27.13 -0.48
C ALA A 45 -3.42 -27.96 -1.40
N GLY A 46 -3.68 -27.47 -2.63
CA GLY A 46 -4.33 -28.26 -3.68
C GLY A 46 -5.32 -27.47 -4.55
N GLY A 47 -4.84 -26.85 -5.64
CA GLY A 47 -5.65 -26.28 -6.74
C GLY A 47 -5.10 -24.95 -7.31
N PRO A 48 -5.00 -24.74 -8.63
CA PRO A 48 -4.10 -23.76 -9.23
C PRO A 48 -4.71 -22.36 -9.27
N VAL A 49 -4.43 -21.50 -8.29
CA VAL A 49 -4.51 -20.04 -8.50
C VAL A 49 -3.39 -19.38 -7.70
N SER A 50 -2.16 -19.65 -8.12
CA SER A 50 -0.99 -18.81 -7.84
C SER A 50 -1.01 -17.60 -8.80
N LEU A 51 -0.36 -16.49 -8.45
CA LEU A 51 -0.07 -15.44 -9.43
C LEU A 51 0.57 -16.08 -10.68
N THR A 52 0.16 -15.65 -11.88
CA THR A 52 0.93 -16.03 -13.06
C THR A 52 2.35 -15.46 -12.92
N ALA A 53 3.34 -16.12 -13.54
CA ALA A 53 4.71 -15.61 -13.54
C ALA A 53 4.78 -14.15 -14.04
N GLU A 54 3.91 -13.79 -14.98
CA GLU A 54 3.77 -12.43 -15.53
C GLU A 54 3.20 -11.43 -14.52
N GLU A 55 2.16 -11.81 -13.75
CA GLU A 55 1.56 -10.95 -12.73
C GLU A 55 2.53 -10.74 -11.56
N ARG A 56 3.28 -11.78 -11.17
CA ARG A 56 4.35 -11.67 -10.16
C ARG A 56 5.46 -10.74 -10.64
N ALA A 57 5.95 -10.93 -11.87
CA ALA A 57 7.00 -10.09 -12.45
C ALA A 57 6.56 -8.63 -12.57
N ARG A 58 5.30 -8.37 -12.94
CA ARG A 58 4.75 -7.01 -12.99
C ARG A 58 4.70 -6.37 -11.60
N ASN A 59 4.18 -7.10 -10.61
CA ASN A 59 4.07 -6.58 -9.26
C ASN A 59 5.45 -6.36 -8.62
N ALA A 60 6.42 -7.25 -8.88
CA ALA A 60 7.81 -7.05 -8.47
C ALA A 60 8.40 -5.77 -9.07
N LYS A 61 8.18 -5.55 -10.38
CA LYS A 61 8.61 -4.30 -11.04
C LYS A 61 7.98 -3.06 -10.40
N GLU A 62 6.69 -3.11 -10.08
CA GLU A 62 5.98 -2.01 -9.41
C GLU A 62 6.51 -1.76 -7.99
N MET A 63 6.75 -2.82 -7.21
CA MET A 63 7.34 -2.73 -5.86
C MET A 63 8.76 -2.16 -5.89
N ARG A 64 9.59 -2.60 -6.86
CA ARG A 64 10.94 -2.08 -7.08
C ARG A 64 10.92 -0.60 -7.48
N ALA A 65 10.05 -0.21 -8.41
CA ALA A 65 9.90 1.19 -8.80
C ALA A 65 9.38 2.08 -7.66
N ALA A 66 8.50 1.55 -6.80
CA ALA A 66 8.06 2.25 -5.59
C ALA A 66 9.20 2.44 -4.60
N ARG A 67 10.04 1.41 -4.43
CA ARG A 67 11.21 1.45 -3.55
C ARG A 67 12.25 2.47 -4.01
N GLU A 68 12.52 2.56 -5.32
CA GLU A 68 13.48 3.50 -5.91
C GLU A 68 13.08 4.97 -5.73
N GLN A 69 11.81 5.28 -5.50
CA GLN A 69 11.35 6.65 -5.22
C GLN A 69 11.70 7.13 -3.81
N ILE A 70 11.92 6.19 -2.89
CA ILE A 70 12.18 6.50 -1.49
C ILE A 70 13.69 6.60 -1.26
N ASP A 71 14.15 7.79 -0.88
CA ASP A 71 15.55 8.06 -0.52
C ASP A 71 15.85 7.61 0.92
N LEU A 72 15.71 6.31 1.17
CA LEU A 72 16.11 5.61 2.39
C LEU A 72 16.97 4.40 2.02
N SER A 73 17.78 3.91 2.95
CA SER A 73 18.50 2.65 2.77
C SER A 73 17.56 1.45 2.96
N ASP A 74 17.90 0.33 2.33
CA ASP A 74 17.15 -0.92 2.51
C ASP A 74 17.20 -1.41 3.96
N ASP A 75 18.30 -1.15 4.67
CA ASP A 75 18.45 -1.54 6.08
C ASP A 75 17.46 -0.79 6.98
N VAL A 76 17.25 0.51 6.76
CA VAL A 76 16.28 1.31 7.53
C VAL A 76 14.85 0.83 7.28
N LEU A 77 14.51 0.53 6.02
CA LEU A 77 13.18 0.01 5.68
C LEU A 77 12.96 -1.40 6.24
N ALA A 78 13.98 -2.25 6.18
CA ALA A 78 13.94 -3.59 6.71
C ALA A 78 13.76 -3.56 8.24
N ASP A 79 14.56 -2.77 8.95
CA ASP A 79 14.44 -2.56 10.39
C ASP A 79 13.04 -2.09 10.78
N ARG A 80 12.51 -1.08 10.08
CA ARG A 80 11.17 -0.54 10.31
C ARG A 80 10.06 -1.58 10.15
N LEU A 81 10.23 -2.52 9.22
CA LEU A 81 9.28 -3.60 8.98
C LEU A 81 9.50 -4.82 9.91
N GLY A 82 10.63 -4.86 10.63
CA GLY A 82 11.06 -6.01 11.42
C GLY A 82 11.64 -7.15 10.56
N TYR A 83 12.20 -6.82 9.40
CA TYR A 83 12.76 -7.76 8.43
C TYR A 83 14.29 -7.74 8.46
N THR A 84 14.90 -8.78 7.89
CA THR A 84 16.27 -8.66 7.41
C THR A 84 16.29 -7.99 6.05
N THR A 85 17.39 -7.31 5.70
CA THR A 85 17.57 -6.68 4.38
C THR A 85 17.39 -7.70 3.26
N GLN A 86 17.88 -8.93 3.43
CA GLN A 86 17.68 -10.02 2.48
C GLN A 86 16.20 -10.39 2.31
N TYR A 87 15.45 -10.46 3.41
CA TYR A 87 14.02 -10.76 3.34
C TYR A 87 13.23 -9.62 2.70
N LEU A 88 13.61 -8.36 2.96
CA LEU A 88 13.03 -7.21 2.26
C LEU A 88 13.20 -7.34 0.74
N GLN A 89 14.38 -7.76 0.24
CA GLN A 89 14.57 -7.98 -1.20
C GLN A 89 13.62 -9.05 -1.75
N GLN A 90 13.44 -10.17 -1.03
CA GLN A 90 12.49 -11.21 -1.42
C GLN A 90 11.05 -10.69 -1.46
N VAL A 91 10.66 -9.85 -0.50
CA VAL A 91 9.33 -9.24 -0.47
C VAL A 91 9.12 -8.26 -1.63
N LEU A 92 10.15 -7.47 -1.98
CA LEU A 92 10.13 -6.59 -3.15
C LEU A 92 10.01 -7.38 -4.47
N ASP A 93 10.56 -8.58 -4.53
CA ASP A 93 10.43 -9.50 -5.66
C ASP A 93 9.12 -10.32 -5.62
N VAL A 94 8.25 -10.06 -4.63
CA VAL A 94 6.96 -10.74 -4.43
C VAL A 94 7.16 -12.24 -4.15
N ASP A 95 8.33 -12.60 -3.62
CA ASP A 95 8.73 -13.94 -3.21
C ASP A 95 8.51 -14.21 -1.71
N GLY A 96 8.24 -13.18 -0.92
CA GLY A 96 7.95 -13.27 0.52
C GLY A 96 6.51 -13.66 0.88
N SER A 97 6.19 -13.58 2.17
CA SER A 97 4.83 -13.77 2.67
C SER A 97 3.86 -12.75 2.04
N PRO A 98 2.64 -13.17 1.64
CA PRO A 98 1.65 -12.26 1.06
C PRO A 98 1.29 -11.08 1.96
N LEU A 99 1.23 -11.32 3.27
CA LEU A 99 1.00 -10.27 4.27
C LEU A 99 2.13 -9.24 4.25
N ASP A 100 3.37 -9.70 4.18
CA ASP A 100 4.54 -8.84 4.18
C ASP A 100 4.66 -8.02 2.89
N VAL A 101 4.26 -8.57 1.74
CA VAL A 101 4.16 -7.82 0.48
C VAL A 101 3.13 -6.68 0.61
N TRP A 102 1.97 -6.95 1.21
CA TRP A 102 0.97 -5.90 1.48
C TRP A 102 1.47 -4.83 2.44
N ARG A 103 2.18 -5.24 3.50
CA ARG A 103 2.73 -4.33 4.50
C ARG A 103 3.82 -3.44 3.91
N THR A 104 4.74 -4.01 3.14
CA THR A 104 5.81 -3.27 2.45
C THR A 104 5.23 -2.30 1.43
N ARG A 105 4.24 -2.73 0.65
CA ARG A 105 3.54 -1.86 -0.31
C ARG A 105 2.93 -0.64 0.37
N ASP A 106 2.18 -0.88 1.45
CA ASP A 106 1.49 0.18 2.17
C ASP A 106 2.49 1.14 2.84
N LEU A 107 3.62 0.64 3.34
CA LEU A 107 4.71 1.47 3.87
C LEU A 107 5.32 2.37 2.78
N LEU A 108 5.66 1.81 1.62
CA LEU A 108 6.22 2.59 0.50
C LEU A 108 5.27 3.69 0.03
N ALA A 109 3.96 3.38 -0.05
CA ALA A 109 2.96 4.37 -0.38
C ALA A 109 2.87 5.48 0.67
N ALA A 110 2.86 5.11 1.96
CA ALA A 110 2.80 6.09 3.05
C ALA A 110 4.06 6.97 3.11
N LEU A 111 5.26 6.41 2.86
CA LEU A 111 6.51 7.16 2.80
C LEU A 111 6.58 8.13 1.63
N ALA A 112 6.04 7.76 0.46
CA ALA A 112 5.93 8.66 -0.67
C ALA A 112 4.96 9.82 -0.35
N GLU A 113 3.79 9.52 0.22
CA GLU A 113 2.81 10.53 0.65
C GLU A 113 3.39 11.49 1.69
N HIS A 114 4.05 10.96 2.73
CA HIS A 114 4.66 11.74 3.81
C HIS A 114 5.72 12.72 3.28
N ARG A 115 6.50 12.30 2.29
CA ARG A 115 7.52 13.16 1.63
C ARG A 115 6.96 14.09 0.56
N GLY A 116 5.63 14.12 0.36
CA GLY A 116 5.00 14.93 -0.68
C GLY A 116 5.29 14.46 -2.11
N GLN A 117 5.74 13.21 -2.27
CA GLN A 117 5.94 12.56 -3.57
C GLN A 117 4.63 11.97 -4.10
N THR A 118 4.58 11.70 -5.40
CA THR A 118 3.43 10.99 -6.00
C THR A 118 3.41 9.55 -5.49
N PRO A 119 2.29 9.08 -4.91
CA PRO A 119 2.23 7.71 -4.42
C PRO A 119 2.35 6.69 -5.57
N PRO A 120 3.10 5.60 -5.39
CA PRO A 120 3.22 4.56 -6.40
C PRO A 120 1.87 3.95 -6.74
N VAL A 121 1.59 3.82 -8.04
CA VAL A 121 0.38 3.18 -8.55
C VAL A 121 0.65 1.69 -8.76
N PHE A 122 -0.07 0.86 -8.02
CA PHE A 122 -0.03 -0.59 -8.16
C PHE A 122 -1.21 -1.07 -9.01
N THR A 123 -0.93 -1.85 -10.05
CA THR A 123 -1.96 -2.34 -10.99
C THR A 123 -2.51 -3.71 -10.60
N VAL A 124 -1.70 -4.50 -9.88
CA VAL A 124 -2.08 -5.84 -9.40
C VAL A 124 -2.64 -5.77 -7.97
N MET A 125 -1.88 -5.17 -7.04
CA MET A 125 -2.29 -4.97 -5.64
C MET A 125 -2.92 -3.58 -5.49
N THR A 126 -4.14 -3.39 -5.98
CA THR A 126 -4.78 -2.06 -5.93
C THR A 126 -5.22 -1.69 -4.51
N ALA A 127 -5.35 -0.39 -4.22
CA ALA A 127 -5.82 0.08 -2.91
C ALA A 127 -7.23 -0.46 -2.55
N CYS A 128 -8.08 -0.65 -3.56
CA CYS A 128 -9.44 -1.19 -3.39
C CYS A 128 -9.44 -2.64 -2.88
N MET A 129 -8.33 -3.38 -3.02
CA MET A 129 -8.20 -4.76 -2.56
C MET A 129 -7.75 -4.88 -1.10
N ARG A 130 -7.21 -3.79 -0.52
CA ARG A 130 -6.71 -3.76 0.86
C ARG A 130 -7.74 -4.24 1.89
N PRO A 131 -9.02 -3.82 1.86
CA PRO A 131 -10.00 -4.30 2.84
C PRO A 131 -10.25 -5.82 2.75
N ARG A 132 -10.17 -6.39 1.55
CA ARG A 132 -10.36 -7.83 1.32
C ARG A 132 -9.14 -8.62 1.76
N ALA A 133 -7.93 -8.11 1.48
CA ALA A 133 -6.69 -8.68 1.99
C ALA A 133 -6.65 -8.69 3.52
N GLN A 134 -7.12 -7.62 4.19
CA GLN A 134 -7.23 -7.59 5.65
C GLN A 134 -8.23 -8.61 6.23
N GLN A 135 -9.28 -8.98 5.49
CA GLN A 135 -10.19 -10.07 5.90
C GLN A 135 -9.50 -11.44 5.87
N TRP A 136 -8.49 -11.61 5.03
CA TRP A 136 -7.81 -12.88 4.78
C TRP A 136 -6.54 -13.06 5.62
N PHE A 137 -5.71 -12.04 5.70
CA PHE A 137 -4.41 -12.09 6.38
C PHE A 137 -4.42 -11.45 7.76
N GLY A 138 -5.59 -10.97 8.21
CA GLY A 138 -5.72 -10.14 9.40
C GLY A 138 -5.41 -8.67 9.10
N ARG A 139 -5.73 -7.81 10.05
CA ARG A 139 -5.36 -6.40 9.97
C ARG A 139 -3.87 -6.27 10.28
N TRP A 140 -3.19 -5.44 9.51
CA TRP A 140 -1.83 -5.01 9.82
C TRP A 140 -1.84 -3.50 10.07
N ASP A 141 -1.05 -3.11 11.05
CA ASP A 141 -0.74 -1.71 11.29
C ASP A 141 0.55 -1.34 10.56
N LEU A 142 0.57 -0.13 10.04
CA LEU A 142 1.78 0.45 9.52
C LEU A 142 2.63 0.92 10.70
N PRO A 143 3.95 0.66 10.67
CA PRO A 143 4.82 1.28 11.63
C PRO A 143 4.78 2.80 11.44
N ASP A 144 5.10 3.54 12.51
CA ASP A 144 5.26 4.98 12.43
C ASP A 144 6.28 5.33 11.32
N ILE A 145 6.13 6.49 10.69
CA ILE A 145 7.03 6.98 9.64
C ILE A 145 7.45 8.42 9.86
N ASP A 146 6.96 9.09 10.91
CA ASP A 146 7.25 10.50 11.16
C ASP A 146 8.72 10.77 11.48
N ASP A 147 9.46 9.74 11.90
CA ASP A 147 10.90 9.78 12.19
C ASP A 147 11.78 9.25 11.03
N LEU A 148 11.19 9.00 9.84
CA LEU A 148 11.88 8.46 8.64
C LEU A 148 11.96 9.44 7.47
#